data_AF-G7WEE7-F1
#
_entry.id   AF-G7WEE7-F1
#
_cell.length_a   1.000
_cell.length_b   1.000
_cell.length_c   1.000
_cell.angle_alpha   90.00
_cell.angle_beta   90.00
_cell.angle_gamma   90.00
#
_symmetry.space_group_name_H-M   'P 1'
#
loop_
_entity.id
_entity.type
_entity.pdbx_description
1 polymer ?
#
loop_
_entity_poly.entity_id
_entity_poly.type
_entity_poly.pdbx_seq_one_letter_code
_entity_poly.pdbx_strand_id
1 'polypeptide(L)'
;MASLLEVIKTAGMDAVGASNPVNVLFGEVLSVNPLSVKVDQRFTLTADFLLVPAGLERLEIDLKHSHSYTDDGSSRSTSAALEEKIVINPGLNAGDKILLLRVQGGQRFVVLDKVVTA
;
A
#
# COMPACT_ATOMS: atom_id res chain seq x y z
N MET A 1 -41.85 13.14 10.96
CA MET A 1 -41.67 13.60 9.57
C MET A 1 -40.41 14.43 9.56
N ALA A 2 -39.47 14.14 8.65
CA ALA A 2 -38.23 14.92 8.55
C ALA A 2 -38.58 16.38 8.20
N SER A 3 -37.89 17.34 8.81
CA SER A 3 -38.06 18.76 8.50
C SER A 3 -37.61 19.06 7.07
N LEU A 4 -38.16 20.11 6.44
CA LEU A 4 -37.72 20.53 5.10
C LEU A 4 -36.20 20.80 5.04
N LEU A 5 -35.63 21.31 6.14
CA LEU A 5 -34.19 21.53 6.27
C LEU A 5 -33.40 20.21 6.24
N GLU A 6 -33.90 19.15 6.89
CA GLU A 6 -33.30 17.82 6.84
C GLU A 6 -33.36 17.23 5.42
N VAL A 7 -34.49 17.37 4.73
CA VAL A 7 -34.62 16.91 3.33
C VAL A 7 -33.63 17.63 2.42
N ILE A 8 -33.45 18.95 2.56
CA ILE A 8 -32.49 19.73 1.78
C ILE A 8 -31.04 19.29 2.08
N LYS A 9 -30.71 19.06 3.36
CA LYS A 9 -29.38 18.57 3.76
C LYS A 9 -29.10 17.19 3.17
N THR A 10 -30.05 16.27 3.27
CA THR A 10 -29.95 14.92 2.70
C THR A 10 -29.79 14.98 1.18
N ALA A 11 -30.61 15.76 0.48
CA ALA A 11 -30.50 15.94 -0.98
C ALA A 11 -29.13 16.52 -1.39
N GLY A 12 -28.57 17.46 -0.60
CA GLY A 12 -27.23 17.99 -0.81
C GLY A 12 -26.13 16.93 -0.62
N MET A 13 -26.22 16.12 0.43
CA MET A 13 -25.30 15.01 0.67
C MET A 13 -25.41 13.93 -0.42
N ASP A 14 -26.62 13.61 -0.86
CA ASP A 14 -26.88 12.65 -1.92
C ASP A 14 -26.34 13.14 -3.27
N ALA A 15 -26.47 14.44 -3.57
CA ALA A 15 -25.87 15.05 -4.76
C ALA A 15 -24.33 14.94 -4.74
N VAL A 16 -23.71 15.15 -3.57
CA VAL A 16 -22.25 14.94 -3.40
C VAL A 16 -21.90 13.45 -3.55
N GLY A 17 -22.67 12.55 -2.95
CA GLY A 17 -22.49 11.10 -3.11
C GLY A 17 -22.61 10.64 -4.56
N ALA A 18 -23.56 11.21 -5.32
CA ALA A 18 -23.76 10.95 -6.75
C ALA A 18 -22.58 11.43 -7.61
N SER A 19 -21.79 12.39 -7.13
CA SER A 19 -20.53 12.80 -7.78
C SER A 19 -19.40 11.75 -7.62
N ASN A 20 -19.66 10.62 -6.95
CA ASN A 20 -18.71 9.54 -6.68
C ASN A 20 -17.35 10.04 -6.12
N PRO A 21 -17.30 10.80 -5.01
CA PRO A 21 -16.04 11.24 -4.42
C PRO A 21 -15.12 10.06 -4.09
N VAL A 22 -13.81 10.33 -4.01
CA VAL A 22 -12.85 9.33 -3.55
C VAL A 22 -13.16 9.00 -2.09
N ASN A 23 -13.42 7.73 -1.81
CA ASN A 23 -13.65 7.24 -0.45
C ASN A 23 -12.42 6.51 0.07
N VAL A 24 -12.04 6.83 1.30
CA VAL A 24 -11.02 6.09 2.06
C VAL A 24 -11.69 4.91 2.77
N LEU A 25 -11.13 3.72 2.59
CA LEU A 25 -11.63 2.46 3.15
C LEU A 25 -10.48 1.71 3.82
N PHE A 26 -10.80 0.80 4.73
CA PHE A 26 -9.80 -0.05 5.37
C PHE A 26 -9.91 -1.49 4.85
N GLY A 27 -8.75 -2.10 4.63
CA GLY A 27 -8.64 -3.47 4.15
C GLY A 27 -7.70 -4.32 5.00
N GLU A 28 -7.85 -5.63 4.88
CA GLU A 28 -6.91 -6.63 5.37
C GLU A 28 -6.49 -7.53 4.21
N VAL A 29 -5.18 -7.70 4.01
CA VAL A 29 -4.64 -8.61 3.00
C VAL A 29 -4.87 -10.05 3.45
N LEU A 30 -5.61 -10.83 2.64
CA LEU A 30 -5.84 -12.26 2.90
C LEU A 30 -4.75 -13.13 2.28
N SER A 31 -4.35 -12.83 1.04
CA SER A 31 -3.32 -13.55 0.29
C SER A 31 -2.61 -12.59 -0.66
N VAL A 32 -1.37 -12.91 -1.04
CA VAL A 32 -0.52 -12.05 -1.90
C VAL A 32 -0.26 -12.63 -3.29
N ASN A 33 -0.40 -13.95 -3.47
CA ASN A 33 -0.29 -14.60 -4.77
C ASN A 33 -1.34 -15.74 -4.89
N PRO A 34 -2.52 -15.48 -5.47
CA PRO A 34 -2.98 -14.18 -5.99
C PRO A 34 -3.32 -13.18 -4.88
N LEU A 35 -3.20 -11.89 -5.17
CA LEU A 35 -3.53 -10.82 -4.23
C LEU A 35 -5.05 -10.78 -3.95
N SER A 36 -5.41 -10.80 -2.67
CA SER A 36 -6.79 -10.75 -2.20
C SER A 36 -6.89 -9.92 -0.94
N VAL A 37 -7.85 -8.98 -0.90
CA VAL A 37 -8.03 -8.02 0.20
C VAL A 37 -9.47 -8.02 0.67
N LYS A 38 -9.69 -8.21 1.96
CA LYS A 38 -11.00 -8.05 2.60
C LYS A 38 -11.22 -6.59 3.01
N VAL A 39 -12.26 -5.94 2.49
CA VAL A 39 -12.56 -4.52 2.75
C VAL A 39 -13.70 -4.39 3.75
N ASP A 40 -13.51 -3.57 4.79
CA ASP A 40 -14.48 -3.26 5.85
C ASP A 40 -15.18 -4.49 6.47
N GLN A 41 -14.54 -5.67 6.39
CA GLN A 41 -15.13 -6.97 6.76
C GLN A 41 -16.38 -7.38 5.96
N ARG A 42 -16.73 -6.68 4.87
CA ARG A 42 -17.98 -6.91 4.11
C ARG A 42 -17.79 -7.71 2.84
N PHE A 43 -16.73 -7.42 2.08
CA PHE A 43 -16.48 -8.06 0.78
C PHE A 43 -14.99 -8.22 0.52
N THR A 44 -14.63 -9.00 -0.49
CA THR A 44 -13.25 -9.29 -0.87
C THR A 44 -12.98 -8.82 -2.29
N LEU A 45 -11.86 -8.13 -2.48
CA LEU A 45 -11.34 -7.69 -3.78
C LEU A 45 -10.21 -8.63 -4.22
N THR A 46 -10.25 -9.05 -5.48
CA THR A 46 -9.15 -9.75 -6.15
C THR A 46 -8.18 -8.76 -6.80
N ALA A 47 -7.00 -9.24 -7.19
CA ALA A 47 -5.94 -8.46 -7.82
C ALA A 47 -6.43 -7.54 -8.97
N ASP A 48 -7.38 -7.99 -9.81
CA ASP A 48 -7.89 -7.24 -10.96
C ASP A 48 -8.56 -5.90 -10.59
N PHE A 49 -9.04 -5.77 -9.35
CA PHE A 49 -9.69 -4.56 -8.84
C PHE A 49 -8.74 -3.65 -8.05
N LEU A 50 -7.50 -4.08 -7.84
CA LEU A 50 -6.51 -3.39 -7.01
C LEU A 50 -5.45 -2.73 -7.87
N LEU A 51 -5.19 -1.46 -7.59
CA LEU A 51 -4.07 -0.69 -8.13
C LEU A 51 -3.03 -0.59 -7.01
N VAL A 52 -1.95 -1.36 -7.12
CA VAL A 52 -0.87 -1.40 -6.13
C VAL A 52 0.26 -0.50 -6.62
N PRO A 53 0.61 0.58 -5.90
CA PRO A 53 1.78 1.40 -6.23
C PRO A 53 3.08 0.60 -6.05
N ALA A 54 4.10 0.92 -6.84
CA ALA A 54 5.42 0.27 -6.76
C ALA A 54 6.05 0.34 -5.35
N GLY A 55 5.72 1.37 -4.57
CA GLY A 55 6.14 1.51 -3.18
C GLY A 55 5.54 0.48 -2.21
N LEU A 56 4.66 -0.42 -2.65
CA LEU A 56 4.12 -1.53 -1.87
C LEU A 56 4.49 -2.91 -2.45
N GLU A 57 5.32 -2.93 -3.49
CA GLU A 57 5.94 -4.14 -4.01
C GLU A 57 7.24 -4.46 -3.27
N ARG A 58 7.61 -5.75 -3.24
CA ARG A 58 8.83 -6.19 -2.60
C ARG A 58 10.04 -5.62 -3.34
N LEU A 59 10.89 -4.90 -2.62
CA LEU A 59 12.12 -4.31 -3.13
C LEU A 59 13.33 -4.85 -2.36
N GLU A 60 14.22 -5.52 -3.08
CA GLU A 60 15.49 -6.03 -2.56
C GLU A 60 16.65 -5.43 -3.36
N ILE A 61 17.68 -4.97 -2.65
CA ILE A 61 18.87 -4.39 -3.27
C ILE A 61 20.08 -5.23 -2.88
N ASP A 62 20.88 -5.58 -3.88
CA ASP A 62 22.20 -6.15 -3.67
C ASP A 62 23.19 -5.02 -3.43
N LEU A 63 23.66 -4.90 -2.18
CA LEU A 63 24.63 -3.89 -1.75
C LEU A 63 25.96 -4.54 -1.37
N LYS A 64 26.26 -5.73 -1.89
CA LYS A 64 27.54 -6.38 -1.65
C LYS A 64 28.69 -5.51 -2.16
N HIS A 65 29.59 -5.14 -1.26
CA HIS A 65 30.72 -4.26 -1.59
C HIS A 65 31.97 -4.63 -0.78
N SER A 66 33.12 -4.13 -1.24
CA SER A 66 34.34 -4.07 -0.45
C SER A 66 34.93 -2.67 -0.54
N HIS A 67 35.74 -2.29 0.45
CA HIS A 67 36.41 -1.01 0.48
C HIS A 67 37.89 -1.16 0.18
N SER A 68 38.41 -0.32 -0.70
CA SER A 68 39.84 -0.16 -0.90
C SER A 68 40.38 0.90 0.07
N TYR A 69 41.54 0.64 0.65
CA TYR A 69 42.24 1.56 1.53
C TYR A 69 43.75 1.41 1.38
N THR A 70 44.50 2.45 1.75
CA THR A 70 45.96 2.40 1.77
C THR A 70 46.43 2.38 3.21
N ASP A 71 47.29 1.42 3.53
CA ASP A 71 47.93 1.28 4.83
C ASP A 71 49.42 1.01 4.60
N ASP A 72 50.26 1.81 5.25
CA ASP A 72 51.72 1.80 5.07
C ASP A 72 52.18 1.83 3.60
N GLY A 73 51.57 2.72 2.79
CA GLY A 73 51.90 2.88 1.37
C GLY A 73 51.43 1.73 0.45
N SER A 74 50.81 0.69 1.00
CA SER A 74 50.29 -0.45 0.24
C SER A 74 48.77 -0.38 0.13
N SER A 75 48.22 -0.50 -1.08
CA SER A 75 46.78 -0.59 -1.29
C SER A 75 46.26 -1.97 -0.89
N ARG A 76 45.28 -2.02 0.00
CA ARG A 76 44.61 -3.23 0.49
C ARG A 76 43.10 -3.10 0.29
N SER A 77 42.39 -4.23 0.37
CA SER A 77 40.92 -4.27 0.34
C SER A 77 40.41 -4.94 1.61
N THR A 78 39.28 -4.47 2.11
CA THR A 78 38.51 -5.20 3.13
C THR A 78 37.91 -6.48 2.54
N SER A 79 37.47 -7.39 3.41
CA SER A 79 36.55 -8.46 3.04
C SER A 79 35.25 -7.90 2.46
N ALA A 80 34.50 -8.75 1.75
CA ALA A 80 33.17 -8.40 1.28
C ALA A 80 32.25 -8.12 2.47
N ALA A 81 31.48 -7.05 2.37
CA ALA A 81 30.42 -6.69 3.31
C ALA A 81 29.07 -6.80 2.61
N LEU A 82 28.00 -6.96 3.41
CA LEU A 82 26.61 -7.09 2.94
C LEU A 82 26.46 -8.20 1.90
N GLU A 83 26.84 -9.42 2.28
CA GLU A 83 26.85 -10.58 1.36
C GLU A 83 25.45 -11.03 0.92
N GLU A 84 24.42 -10.68 1.69
CA GLU A 84 23.02 -10.94 1.38
C GLU A 84 22.31 -9.68 0.88
N LYS A 85 21.25 -9.88 0.08
CA LYS A 85 20.40 -8.79 -0.38
C LYS A 85 19.67 -8.16 0.80
N ILE A 86 19.64 -6.83 0.81
CA ILE A 86 18.88 -6.08 1.81
C ILE A 86 17.47 -5.88 1.30
N VAL A 87 16.49 -6.26 2.11
CA VAL A 87 15.07 -5.96 1.87
C VAL A 87 14.81 -4.52 2.29
N ILE A 88 14.56 -3.64 1.32
CA ILE A 88 14.16 -2.25 1.57
C ILE A 88 12.66 -2.17 1.80
N ASN A 89 11.90 -2.92 1.01
CA ASN A 89 10.46 -3.03 1.17
C ASN A 89 10.05 -4.51 1.18
N PRO A 90 9.41 -5.01 2.24
CA PRO A 90 8.93 -6.38 2.25
C PRO A 90 7.77 -6.62 1.27
N GLY A 91 7.14 -5.57 0.75
CA GLY A 91 5.91 -5.65 -0.03
C GLY A 91 4.70 -5.99 0.84
N LEU A 92 3.51 -6.18 0.27
CA LEU A 92 2.31 -6.63 0.99
C LEU A 92 2.47 -8.08 1.50
N ASN A 93 2.00 -8.36 2.71
CA ASN A 93 1.94 -9.69 3.33
C ASN A 93 0.53 -10.00 3.82
N ALA A 94 0.19 -11.29 3.95
CA ALA A 94 -1.07 -11.70 4.55
C ALA A 94 -1.18 -11.22 6.01
N GLY A 95 -2.33 -10.69 6.37
CA GLY A 95 -2.60 -10.05 7.67
C GLY A 95 -2.32 -8.55 7.72
N ASP A 96 -1.64 -7.98 6.71
CA ASP A 96 -1.40 -6.53 6.67
C ASP A 96 -2.72 -5.76 6.60
N LYS A 97 -2.85 -4.74 7.46
CA LYS A 97 -3.93 -3.76 7.38
C LYS A 97 -3.53 -2.65 6.42
N ILE A 98 -4.42 -2.28 5.51
CA ILE A 98 -4.13 -1.31 4.44
C ILE A 98 -5.23 -0.25 4.31
N LEU A 99 -4.84 0.93 3.84
CA LEU A 99 -5.74 1.98 3.40
C LEU A 99 -6.01 1.84 1.91
N LEU A 100 -7.27 1.97 1.53
CA LEU A 100 -7.73 1.89 0.15
C LEU A 100 -8.42 3.18 -0.25
N LEU A 101 -8.19 3.62 -1.48
CA LEU A 101 -8.90 4.72 -2.12
C LEU A 101 -9.78 4.18 -3.24
N ARG A 102 -11.10 4.35 -3.13
CA ARG A 102 -12.01 3.98 -4.21
C ARG A 102 -11.94 5.01 -5.34
N VAL A 103 -11.61 4.56 -6.56
CA VAL A 103 -11.54 5.43 -7.74
C VAL A 103 -12.95 5.75 -8.26
N GLN A 104 -13.16 7.02 -8.66
CA GLN A 104 -14.45 7.48 -9.18
C GLN A 104 -14.81 6.79 -10.50
N GLY A 105 -16.10 6.50 -10.71
CA GLY A 105 -16.60 5.93 -11.97
C GLY A 105 -16.28 4.45 -12.20
N GLY A 106 -15.77 3.72 -11.20
CA GLY A 106 -15.45 2.31 -11.35
C GLY A 106 -15.40 1.50 -10.05
N GLN A 107 -14.98 0.24 -10.19
CA GLN A 107 -14.80 -0.71 -9.08
C GLN A 107 -13.32 -0.92 -8.75
N ARG A 108 -12.45 0.04 -9.12
CA ARG A 108 -11.01 -0.03 -8.84
C ARG A 108 -10.67 0.67 -7.54
N PHE A 109 -9.70 0.12 -6.82
CA PHE A 109 -9.25 0.63 -5.55
C PHE A 109 -7.73 0.78 -5.58
N VAL A 110 -7.22 1.95 -5.19
CA VAL A 110 -5.79 2.18 -5.03
C VAL A 110 -5.40 1.80 -3.62
N VAL A 111 -4.38 0.95 -3.47
CA VAL A 111 -3.76 0.71 -2.17
C VAL A 111 -2.88 1.91 -1.83
N LEU A 112 -3.28 2.71 -0.85
CA LEU A 112 -2.56 3.93 -0.49
C LEU A 112 -1.29 3.59 0.29
N ASP A 113 -1.45 2.88 1.42
CA ASP A 113 -0.35 2.47 2.28
C ASP A 113 -0.81 1.38 3.28
N LYS A 114 0.15 0.80 4.00
CA LYS A 114 -0.09 -0.03 5.17
C LYS A 114 -0.40 0.82 6.40
N VAL A 115 -1.25 0.31 7.27
CA VAL A 115 -1.57 0.92 8.56
C VAL A 115 -0.70 0.26 9.63
N VAL A 116 -0.08 1.07 10.47
CA VAL A 116 0.63 0.61 11.68
C VAL A 116 -0.13 1.06 12.92
N THR A 117 -0.11 0.24 13.97
CA THR A 117 -0.63 0.65 15.28
C THR A 117 0.37 1.58 15.95
N ALA A 118 -0.10 2.72 16.45
CA ALA A 118 0.72 3.67 17.21
C ALA A 118 1.01 3.19 18.64
#